data_AF-A0AAN7B0A8-F1
#
_entry.id   AF-A0AAN7B0A8-F1
#
_cell.length_a   1.000
_cell.length_b   1.000
_cell.length_c   1.000
_cell.angle_alpha   90.00
_cell.angle_beta   90.00
_cell.angle_gamma   90.00
#
_symmetry.space_group_name_H-M   'P 1'
#
loop_
_entity.id
_entity.type
_entity.pdbx_description
1 polymer ?
#
loop_
_entity_poly.entity_id
_entity_poly.type
_entity_poly.pdbx_seq_one_letter_code
_entity_poly.pdbx_strand_id
1 'polypeptide(L)' 'ELQRSQSLISHDGLEKMGKELVRLCDSVERHGLVDYQYGVAEERIIAILEECLDLYSPTDTSGVEGSPSD' A
#
# COMPACT_ATOMS: atom_id res chain seq x y z
N GLU A 1 23.14 -8.91 -12.59
CA GLU A 1 23.31 -7.57 -11.99
C GLU A 1 21.97 -7.00 -11.51
N LEU A 2 21.46 -7.47 -10.36
CA LEU A 2 20.31 -6.87 -9.65
C LEU A 2 20.71 -6.72 -8.19
N GLN A 3 21.73 -5.91 -7.94
CA GLN A 3 22.09 -5.49 -6.59
C GLN A 3 21.97 -3.97 -6.50
N ARG A 4 20.79 -3.45 -6.87
CA ARG A 4 20.34 -2.22 -6.23
C ARG A 4 19.99 -2.61 -4.80
N SER A 5 20.60 -1.99 -3.82
CA SER A 5 20.24 -2.12 -2.40
C SER A 5 18.74 -1.84 -2.26
N GLN A 6 17.91 -2.88 -2.32
CA GLN A 6 16.48 -2.75 -2.16
C GLN A 6 16.23 -2.60 -0.67
N SER A 7 16.03 -1.38 -0.22
CA SER A 7 15.54 -1.10 1.13
C SER A 7 14.02 -1.34 1.16
N LEU A 8 13.52 -1.81 2.31
CA LEU A 8 12.09 -1.82 2.57
C LEU A 8 11.52 -0.40 2.45
N ILE A 9 10.32 -0.28 1.90
CA ILE A 9 9.57 0.99 1.87
C ILE A 9 9.08 1.25 3.30
N SER A 10 9.27 2.45 3.84
CA SER A 10 8.70 2.81 5.15
C SER A 10 7.18 2.95 5.06
N HIS A 11 6.49 2.84 6.20
CA HIS A 11 5.05 3.12 6.28
C HIS A 11 4.67 4.46 5.63
N ASP A 12 5.34 5.55 6.02
CA ASP A 12 5.12 6.88 5.43
C ASP A 12 5.42 6.93 3.93
N GLY A 13 6.43 6.16 3.49
CA GLY A 13 6.78 6.04 2.07
C GLY A 13 5.66 5.34 1.28
N LEU A 14 5.05 4.31 1.87
CA LEU A 14 3.95 3.56 1.29
C LEU A 14 2.68 4.41 1.21
N GLU A 15 2.34 5.15 2.27
CA GLU A 15 1.23 6.11 2.25
C GLU A 15 1.41 7.19 1.17
N LYS A 16 2.62 7.78 1.10
CA LYS A 16 2.93 8.81 0.12
C LYS A 16 2.81 8.27 -1.30
N MET A 17 3.24 7.03 -1.52
CA MET A 17 3.13 6.37 -2.81
C MET A 17 1.66 6.18 -3.23
N GLY A 18 0.78 5.75 -2.32
CA GLY A 18 -0.65 5.63 -2.60
C GLY A 18 -1.28 6.96 -2.99
N LYS A 19 -0.98 8.04 -2.25
CA LYS A 19 -1.48 9.40 -2.54
C LYS A 19 -1.00 9.91 -3.92
N GLU A 20 0.26 9.67 -4.28
CA GLU A 20 0.78 10.06 -5.60
C GLU A 20 0.19 9.22 -6.73
N LEU A 21 -0.07 7.93 -6.50
CA LEU A 21 -0.71 7.07 -7.49
C LEU A 21 -2.09 7.60 -7.88
N VAL A 22 -2.95 7.89 -6.89
CA VAL A 22 -4.28 8.50 -7.11
C VAL A 22 -4.17 9.77 -7.95
N ARG A 23 -3.28 10.68 -7.55
CA ARG A 23 -3.06 11.95 -8.25
C ARG A 23 -2.62 11.76 -9.71
N LEU A 24 -1.84 10.73 -10.00
CA LEU A 24 -1.41 10.40 -11.35
C LEU A 24 -2.56 9.81 -12.17
N CYS A 25 -3.33 8.87 -11.60
CA CYS A 25 -4.51 8.29 -12.23
C CYS A 25 -5.54 9.38 -12.60
N ASP A 26 -5.88 10.27 -11.66
CA ASP A 26 -6.74 11.44 -11.89
C ASP A 26 -6.24 12.31 -13.06
N SER A 27 -4.92 12.46 -13.20
CA SER A 27 -4.35 13.26 -14.27
C SER A 27 -4.48 12.58 -15.63
N VAL A 28 -4.35 11.26 -15.68
CA VAL A 28 -4.41 10.46 -16.91
C VAL A 28 -5.87 10.26 -17.35
N GLU A 29 -6.78 10.05 -16.40
CA GLU A 29 -8.22 9.87 -16.65
C GLU A 29 -8.82 11.09 -17.35
N ARG A 30 -8.44 12.31 -16.93
CA ARG A 30 -8.89 13.56 -17.57
C ARG A 30 -8.52 13.67 -19.06
N HIS A 31 -7.56 12.88 -19.52
CA HIS A 31 -7.15 12.82 -20.92
C HIS A 31 -7.72 11.60 -21.66
N GLY A 32 -8.51 10.76 -21.00
CA GLY A 32 -9.07 9.54 -21.57
C GLY A 32 -8.03 8.47 -21.90
N LEU A 33 -6.86 8.52 -21.25
CA LEU A 33 -5.72 7.65 -21.54
C LEU A 33 -5.77 6.33 -20.74
N VAL A 34 -6.96 5.86 -20.39
CA VAL A 34 -7.17 4.65 -19.56
C VAL A 34 -7.34 3.44 -20.46
N ASP A 35 -6.51 2.42 -20.27
CA ASP A 35 -6.68 1.12 -20.96
C ASP A 35 -7.69 0.26 -20.19
N TYR A 36 -8.92 0.18 -20.71
CA TYR A 36 -9.99 -0.59 -20.08
C TYR A 36 -9.92 -2.11 -20.34
N GLN A 37 -9.10 -2.58 -21.28
CA GLN A 37 -9.03 -4.00 -21.65
C GLN A 37 -7.89 -4.72 -20.96
N TYR A 38 -6.75 -4.06 -20.81
CA TYR A 38 -5.53 -4.63 -20.28
C TYR A 38 -4.96 -3.85 -19.09
N GLY A 39 -5.54 -2.69 -18.76
CA GLY A 39 -5.15 -1.91 -17.60
C GLY A 39 -5.56 -2.57 -16.29
N VAL A 40 -4.78 -2.29 -15.25
CA VAL A 40 -5.15 -2.59 -13.86
C VAL A 40 -5.92 -1.40 -13.33
N ALA A 41 -7.12 -1.65 -12.80
CA ALA A 41 -7.96 -0.63 -12.19
C ALA A 41 -7.27 0.00 -10.97
N GLU A 42 -7.37 1.31 -10.82
CA GLU A 42 -6.76 2.07 -9.71
C GLU A 42 -7.18 1.49 -8.36
N GLU A 43 -8.45 1.15 -8.21
CA GLU A 43 -9.04 0.59 -7.00
C GLU A 43 -8.34 -0.70 -6.56
N ARG A 44 -7.91 -1.52 -7.53
CA ARG A 44 -7.18 -2.76 -7.22
C ARG A 44 -5.77 -2.46 -6.71
N ILE A 45 -5.11 -1.45 -7.26
CA ILE A 45 -3.76 -1.07 -6.83
C ILE A 45 -3.85 -0.43 -5.44
N ILE A 46 -4.83 0.45 -5.21
CA ILE A 46 -5.08 1.06 -3.90
C ILE A 46 -5.36 -0.02 -2.85
N ALA A 47 -6.22 -1.00 -3.13
CA ALA A 47 -6.51 -2.08 -2.20
C ALA A 47 -5.25 -2.85 -1.78
N ILE A 48 -4.33 -3.12 -2.72
CA ILE A 48 -3.04 -3.78 -2.41
C ILE A 48 -2.18 -2.88 -1.50
N LEU A 49 -2.16 -1.56 -1.74
CA LEU A 49 -1.40 -0.63 -0.92
C LEU A 49 -1.98 -0.51 0.50
N GLU A 50 -3.30 -0.55 0.63
CA GLU A 50 -4.01 -0.59 1.91
C GLU A 50 -3.72 -1.88 2.68
N GLU A 51 -3.83 -3.05 2.03
CA GLU A 51 -3.42 -4.33 2.63
C GLU A 51 -1.97 -4.31 3.11
N CYS A 52 -1.07 -3.67 2.34
CA CYS A 52 0.31 -3.52 2.76
C CYS A 52 0.44 -2.59 3.98
N LEU A 53 -0.32 -1.50 4.06
CA LEU A 53 -0.33 -0.58 5.21
C LEU A 53 -0.87 -1.26 6.47
N ASP A 54 -1.89 -2.12 6.33
CA ASP A 54 -2.42 -2.93 7.42
C ASP A 54 -1.35 -3.87 8.01
N LEU A 55 -0.45 -4.40 7.17
CA LEU A 55 0.69 -5.21 7.63
C LEU A 55 1.77 -4.40 8.38
N TYR A 56 1.90 -3.10 8.11
CA TYR A 56 2.79 -2.20 8.86
C TYR A 56 2.19 -1.72 10.16
N SER A 57 0.86 -1.71 10.27
CA SER A 57 0.21 -1.48 11.54
C SER A 57 0.65 -2.60 12.48
N PRO A 58 1.15 -2.27 13.70
CA PRO A 58 1.40 -3.30 14.67
C PRO A 58 0.11 -4.08 14.79
N THR A 59 0.18 -5.40 14.57
CA THR A 59 -0.88 -6.27 15.06
C THR A 59 -1.13 -5.79 16.48
N ASP A 60 -2.34 -5.27 16.75
CA ASP A 60 -2.86 -5.32 18.10
C ASP A 60 -2.80 -6.81 18.41
N THR A 61 -1.70 -7.20 19.03
CA THR A 61 -1.51 -8.51 19.57
C THR A 61 -2.66 -8.59 20.55
N SER A 62 -3.70 -9.31 20.15
CA SER A 62 -4.59 -9.99 21.06
C SER A 62 -3.76 -11.06 21.79
N GLY A 63 -2.72 -10.61 22.49
CA GLY A 63 -2.09 -11.23 23.63
C GLY A 63 -2.79 -10.69 24.87
N VAL A 64 -4.09 -10.99 24.97
CA VAL A 64 -4.80 -10.95 26.24
C VAL A 64 -5.29 -12.37 26.49
N GLU A 65 -4.40 -13.20 27.02
CA GLU A 65 -4.62 -14.23 28.05
C GLU A 65 -3.19 -14.60 28.49
N GLY A 66 -2.66 -14.33 29.67
CA GLY A 66 -3.18 -13.91 30.96
C GLY A 66 -2.08 -14.29 31.96
N SER A 67 -1.36 -13.33 32.51
CA SER A 67 -0.49 -13.47 33.70
C SER A 67 -0.34 -12.05 34.24
N PRO A 68 -0.46 -11.78 35.56
CA PRO A 68 0.19 -12.50 36.68
C PRO A 68 -0.77 -12.75 37.87
N SER A 69 -0.48 -13.54 38.90
CA SER A 69 0.43 -13.24 40.03
C SER A 69 0.29 -14.35 41.10
N ASP A 70 1.41 -14.74 41.73
CA ASP A 70 1.63 -15.71 42.84
C ASP A 70 1.33 -17.21 42.64
#